data_AF-A0A4R4Y4F5-F1
#
_entry.id   AF-A0A4R4Y4F5-F1
#
_cell.length_a   1.000
_cell.length_b   1.000
_cell.length_c   1.000
_cell.angle_alpha   90.00
_cell.angle_beta   90.00
_cell.angle_gamma   90.00
#
_symmetry.space_group_name_H-M   'P 1'
#
loop_
_entity.id
_entity.type
_entity.pdbx_description
1 polymer ?
#
loop_
_entity_poly.entity_id
_entity_poly.type
_entity_poly.pdbx_seq_one_letter_code
_entity_poly.pdbx_strand_id
1 'polypeptide(L)'
;MRPGEIITGDDPIELNPGRERIRITVNNRADRAVQVGSHYHFAAVNPCLEFDRAAAWGYRLDVPSGTAVRFEPNKDREVSLVPVGGSRLVRGLRLEYAGELDARDHEPTPFTYGEKGEGHHGEHIVH
;
A
#
# COMPACT_ATOMS: atom_id res chain seq x y z
N MET A 1 40.52 -7.58 16.05
CA MET A 1 39.42 -8.41 15.49
C MET A 1 38.22 -8.26 16.40
N ARG A 2 37.05 -7.88 15.88
CA ARG A 2 35.79 -7.78 16.63
C ARG A 2 34.84 -8.88 16.12
N PRO A 3 34.61 -9.97 16.87
CA PRO A 3 33.67 -11.01 16.45
C PRO A 3 32.27 -10.42 16.22
N GLY A 4 31.68 -10.72 15.05
CA GLY A 4 30.35 -10.21 14.66
C GLY A 4 30.35 -8.82 14.03
N GLU A 5 31.51 -8.21 13.78
CA GLU A 5 31.58 -6.94 13.07
C GLU A 5 31.11 -7.07 11.61
N ILE A 6 30.21 -6.17 11.21
CA ILE A 6 29.83 -5.95 9.82
C ILE A 6 30.58 -4.70 9.33
N ILE A 7 31.40 -4.87 8.31
CA ILE A 7 32.07 -3.77 7.60
C ILE A 7 31.22 -3.47 6.36
N THR A 8 30.57 -2.32 6.33
CA THR A 8 29.75 -1.88 5.19
C THR A 8 30.57 -1.05 4.21
N GLY A 9 30.07 -0.89 2.98
CA GLY A 9 30.54 0.19 2.11
C GLY A 9 30.05 1.55 2.61
N ASP A 10 30.67 2.62 2.12
CA ASP A 10 30.32 4.01 2.49
C ASP A 10 29.16 4.56 1.66
N ASP A 11 28.87 3.94 0.51
CA ASP A 11 27.87 4.45 -0.43
C ASP A 11 26.44 4.12 0.00
N PRO A 12 25.50 5.07 -0.15
CA PRO A 12 24.09 4.79 0.09
C PRO A 12 23.52 3.80 -0.93
N ILE A 13 22.60 2.96 -0.48
CA ILE A 13 21.88 2.03 -1.35
C ILE A 13 20.67 2.76 -1.95
N GLU A 14 20.58 2.81 -3.28
CA GLU A 14 19.43 3.40 -3.96
C GLU A 14 18.16 2.58 -3.69
N LEU A 15 17.09 3.26 -3.29
CA LEU A 15 15.79 2.66 -3.07
C LEU A 15 15.00 2.57 -4.39
N ASN A 16 14.54 1.36 -4.72
CA ASN A 16 13.70 1.09 -5.89
C ASN A 16 14.29 1.67 -7.20
N PRO A 17 15.54 1.32 -7.55
CA PRO A 17 16.24 1.92 -8.69
C PRO A 17 15.47 1.70 -10.00
N GLY A 18 15.45 2.74 -10.83
CA GLY A 18 14.80 2.70 -12.16
C GLY A 18 13.27 2.62 -12.17
N ARG A 19 12.60 2.70 -11.01
CA ARG A 19 11.14 2.74 -10.97
C ARG A 19 10.61 4.15 -11.18
N GLU A 20 9.54 4.25 -11.96
CA GLU A 20 8.76 5.48 -12.08
C GLU A 20 8.18 5.89 -10.72
N ARG A 21 8.28 7.18 -10.38
CA ARG A 21 7.77 7.73 -9.13
C ARG A 21 6.71 8.78 -9.40
N ILE A 22 5.63 8.71 -8.63
CA ILE A 22 4.63 9.78 -8.55
C ILE A 22 4.63 10.36 -7.14
N ARG A 23 4.23 11.61 -7.01
CA ARG A 23 4.02 12.27 -5.72
C ARG A 23 2.54 12.59 -5.56
N ILE A 24 2.00 12.28 -4.38
CA ILE A 24 0.62 12.58 -4.05
C ILE A 24 0.55 13.23 -2.67
N THR A 25 -0.36 14.19 -2.53
CA THR A 25 -0.70 14.78 -1.23
C THR A 25 -1.86 13.98 -0.63
N VAL A 26 -1.71 13.58 0.62
CA VAL A 26 -2.69 12.78 1.35
C VAL A 26 -3.12 13.54 2.60
N ASN A 27 -4.43 13.72 2.79
CA ASN A 27 -5.02 14.25 4.01
C ASN A 27 -5.65 13.12 4.82
N ASN A 28 -5.42 13.07 6.13
CA ASN A 28 -6.18 12.17 7.00
C ASN A 28 -7.38 12.90 7.63
N ARG A 29 -8.59 12.61 7.16
CA ARG A 29 -9.84 13.19 7.67
C ARG A 29 -10.37 12.50 8.93
N ALA A 30 -9.72 11.44 9.41
CA ALA A 30 -10.12 10.76 10.63
C ALA A 30 -9.69 11.52 11.89
N ASP A 31 -10.32 11.16 13.00
CA ASP A 31 -9.94 11.57 14.37
C ASP A 31 -8.74 10.79 14.93
N ARG A 32 -8.28 9.76 14.22
CA ARG A 32 -7.21 8.85 14.62
C ARG A 32 -6.13 8.77 13.56
N ALA A 33 -4.90 8.56 14.01
CA ALA A 33 -3.78 8.40 13.11
C ALA A 33 -3.88 7.09 12.31
N VAL A 34 -3.39 7.14 11.07
CA VAL A 34 -3.32 5.99 10.16
C VAL A 34 -1.85 5.74 9.81
N GLN A 35 -1.44 4.48 9.79
CA GLN A 35 -0.10 4.08 9.35
C GLN A 35 -0.20 3.11 8.18
N VAL A 36 0.53 3.40 7.10
CA VAL A 36 0.50 2.62 5.86
C VAL A 36 1.90 2.03 5.61
N GLY A 37 1.97 0.71 5.44
CA GLY A 37 3.22 -0.01 5.22
C GLY A 37 3.75 0.10 3.78
N SER A 38 5.07 -0.12 3.62
CA SER A 38 5.81 -0.01 2.36
C SER A 38 5.21 -0.76 1.16
N HIS A 39 4.59 -1.91 1.38
CA HIS A 39 4.10 -2.81 0.31
C HIS A 39 2.57 -2.92 0.25
N TYR A 40 1.86 -2.04 0.94
CA TYR A 40 0.40 -1.98 0.84
C TYR A 40 0.01 -1.32 -0.49
N HIS A 41 -0.98 -1.86 -1.19
CA HIS A 41 -1.53 -1.25 -2.40
C HIS A 41 -2.21 0.07 -2.04
N PHE A 42 -1.62 1.18 -2.47
CA PHE A 42 -1.90 2.49 -1.88
C PHE A 42 -3.33 2.96 -2.13
N ALA A 43 -3.91 2.65 -3.30
CA ALA A 43 -5.33 2.96 -3.57
C ALA A 43 -6.31 2.23 -2.63
N ALA A 44 -5.88 1.15 -1.94
CA ALA A 44 -6.71 0.37 -1.02
C ALA A 44 -6.59 0.83 0.44
N VAL A 45 -5.81 1.87 0.76
CA VAL A 45 -5.61 2.31 2.15
C VAL A 45 -6.90 2.85 2.77
N ASN A 46 -6.87 3.07 4.10
CA ASN A 46 -8.00 3.55 4.89
C ASN A 46 -8.83 4.61 4.15
N PRO A 47 -10.17 4.44 4.01
CA PRO A 47 -11.08 5.38 3.35
C PRO A 47 -11.02 6.81 3.89
N CYS A 48 -10.64 7.00 5.16
CA CYS A 48 -10.50 8.33 5.74
C CYS A 48 -9.24 9.09 5.24
N LEU A 49 -8.35 8.43 4.51
CA LEU A 49 -7.28 9.11 3.78
C LEU A 49 -7.83 9.61 2.45
N GLU A 50 -7.84 10.93 2.29
CA GLU A 50 -8.29 11.64 1.10
C GLU A 50 -7.09 11.97 0.19
N PHE A 51 -7.15 11.49 -1.05
CA PHE A 51 -6.17 11.66 -2.12
C PHE A 51 -6.77 11.13 -3.43
N ASP A 52 -6.08 11.34 -4.56
CA ASP A 52 -6.45 10.76 -5.85
C ASP A 52 -6.18 9.24 -5.89
N ARG A 53 -7.25 8.44 -5.72
CA ARG A 53 -7.16 6.97 -5.76
C ARG A 53 -6.88 6.42 -7.15
N ALA A 54 -7.33 7.11 -8.20
CA ALA A 54 -7.06 6.72 -9.58
C ALA A 54 -5.56 6.80 -9.87
N ALA A 55 -4.94 7.92 -9.48
CA ALA A 55 -3.49 8.10 -9.62
C ALA A 55 -2.67 7.09 -8.78
N ALA A 56 -3.20 6.64 -7.64
CA ALA A 56 -2.52 5.68 -6.76
C ALA A 56 -2.76 4.20 -7.11
N TRP A 57 -3.54 3.90 -8.15
CA TRP A 57 -3.90 2.53 -8.51
C TRP A 57 -2.70 1.72 -9.01
N GLY A 58 -2.43 0.57 -8.40
CA GLY A 58 -1.26 -0.24 -8.73
C GLY A 58 0.07 0.31 -8.22
N TYR A 59 0.03 1.26 -7.28
CA TYR A 59 1.22 1.82 -6.62
C TYR A 59 1.32 1.40 -5.14
N ARG A 60 2.54 1.49 -4.60
CA ARG A 60 2.89 1.33 -3.18
C ARG A 60 3.84 2.44 -2.74
N LEU A 61 4.00 2.63 -1.43
CA LEU A 61 4.93 3.64 -0.90
C LEU A 61 6.38 3.39 -1.37
N ASP A 62 7.05 4.45 -1.78
CA ASP A 62 8.48 4.46 -2.09
C ASP A 62 9.30 4.70 -0.82
N VAL A 63 9.24 3.74 0.09
CA VAL A 63 9.98 3.76 1.37
C VAL A 63 10.71 2.43 1.57
N PRO A 64 11.73 2.34 2.45
CA PRO A 64 12.44 1.10 2.70
C PRO A 64 11.50 -0.05 3.07
N SER A 65 11.81 -1.25 2.60
CA SER A 65 10.98 -2.44 2.89
C SER A 65 10.81 -2.66 4.39
N GLY A 66 9.61 -3.07 4.80
CA GLY A 66 9.26 -3.25 6.22
C GLY A 66 8.95 -1.97 6.99
N THR A 67 9.20 -0.78 6.41
CA THR A 67 8.85 0.51 7.04
C THR A 67 7.44 0.98 6.67
N ALA A 68 7.01 2.10 7.24
CA ALA A 68 5.67 2.65 7.05
C ALA A 68 5.66 4.19 7.15
N VAL A 69 4.64 4.81 6.57
CA VAL A 69 4.36 6.24 6.70
C VAL A 69 3.15 6.45 7.61
N ARG A 70 3.28 7.36 8.57
CA ARG A 70 2.23 7.75 9.52
C ARG A 70 1.56 9.06 9.08
N PHE A 71 0.23 9.08 9.12
CA PHE A 71 -0.62 10.23 8.81
C PHE A 71 -1.36 10.63 10.08
N GLU A 72 -1.04 11.80 10.62
CA GLU A 72 -1.74 12.36 11.79
C GLU A 72 -3.12 12.89 11.42
N PRO A 73 -4.09 12.90 12.35
CA PRO A 73 -5.40 13.50 12.14
C PRO A 73 -5.33 14.93 11.58
N ASN A 74 -6.12 15.21 10.55
CA ASN A 74 -6.31 16.50 9.90
C ASN A 74 -5.02 17.17 9.39
N LYS A 75 -4.00 16.39 9.04
CA LYS A 75 -2.76 16.90 8.44
C LYS A 75 -2.56 16.37 7.03
N ASP A 76 -2.11 17.26 6.16
CA ASP A 76 -1.63 16.92 4.83
C ASP A 76 -0.21 16.35 4.92
N ARG A 77 0.07 15.38 4.06
CA ARG A 77 1.41 14.84 3.87
C ARG A 77 1.62 14.44 2.42
N GLU A 78 2.68 14.95 1.81
CA GLU A 78 3.14 14.46 0.51
C GLU A 78 3.88 13.13 0.69
N VAL A 79 3.59 12.15 -0.17
CA VAL A 79 4.29 10.88 -0.24
C VAL A 79 4.70 10.56 -1.68
N SER A 80 5.81 9.84 -1.82
CA SER A 80 6.24 9.27 -3.10
C SER A 80 5.78 7.82 -3.20
N LEU A 81 5.29 7.44 -4.38
CA LEU A 81 4.83 6.09 -4.69
C LEU A 81 5.58 5.51 -5.89
N VAL A 82 5.74 4.19 -5.92
CA VAL A 82 6.27 3.41 -7.04
C VAL A 82 5.28 2.31 -7.45
N PRO A 83 5.29 1.86 -8.72
CA PRO A 83 4.44 0.75 -9.15
C PRO A 83 4.73 -0.52 -8.36
N VAL A 84 3.65 -1.23 -7.99
CA VAL A 84 3.73 -2.63 -7.59
C VAL A 84 4.40 -3.41 -8.73
N GLY A 85 5.40 -4.23 -8.41
CA GLY A 85 6.11 -5.08 -9.38
C GLY A 85 5.51 -6.47 -9.51
N GLY A 86 6.23 -7.36 -10.20
CA GLY A 86 5.78 -8.75 -10.41
C GLY A 86 4.53 -8.82 -11.29
N SER A 87 3.63 -9.76 -10.99
CA SER A 87 2.39 -9.97 -11.75
C SER A 87 1.29 -8.96 -11.44
N ARG A 88 1.54 -7.97 -10.56
CA ARG A 88 0.60 -6.90 -10.19
C ARG A 88 -0.80 -7.44 -9.81
N LEU A 89 -0.80 -8.53 -9.04
CA LEU A 89 -1.98 -9.21 -8.53
C LEU A 89 -2.08 -9.04 -7.01
N VAL A 90 -3.13 -8.36 -6.55
CA VAL A 90 -3.44 -8.17 -5.12
C VAL A 90 -4.50 -9.20 -4.73
N ARG A 91 -4.16 -10.17 -3.85
CA ARG A 91 -5.07 -11.25 -3.45
C ARG A 91 -5.84 -11.01 -2.14
N GLY A 92 -5.65 -9.87 -1.49
CA GLY A 92 -6.21 -9.59 -0.16
C GLY A 92 -6.25 -8.10 0.15
N LEU A 93 -5.99 -7.72 1.41
CA LEU A 93 -6.12 -6.34 1.91
C LEU A 93 -7.58 -5.89 1.98
N ARG A 94 -8.02 -5.03 1.06
CA ARG A 94 -9.41 -4.64 0.85
C ARG A 94 -9.88 -5.24 -0.46
N LEU A 95 -10.86 -6.13 -0.41
CA LEU A 95 -11.28 -6.93 -1.55
C LEU A 95 -11.95 -6.10 -2.65
N GLU A 96 -12.46 -4.91 -2.31
CA GLU A 96 -12.97 -3.93 -3.27
C GLU A 96 -11.88 -3.44 -4.23
N TYR A 97 -10.62 -3.41 -3.78
CA TYR A 97 -9.45 -2.91 -4.51
C TYR A 97 -8.46 -4.03 -4.89
N ALA A 98 -8.88 -5.29 -4.74
CA ALA A 98 -8.07 -6.46 -5.04
C ALA A 98 -8.24 -6.92 -6.50
N GLY A 99 -7.41 -7.87 -6.91
CA GLY A 99 -7.44 -8.49 -8.24
C GLY A 99 -6.20 -8.16 -9.08
N GLU A 100 -6.33 -8.44 -10.37
CA GLU A 100 -5.33 -8.13 -11.39
C GLU A 100 -5.37 -6.64 -11.72
N LEU A 101 -4.38 -5.89 -11.26
CA LEU A 101 -4.41 -4.42 -11.29
C LEU A 101 -4.33 -3.84 -12.71
N ASP A 102 -3.87 -4.62 -13.68
CA ASP A 102 -3.76 -4.20 -15.08
C ASP A 102 -4.96 -4.64 -15.94
N ALA A 103 -5.85 -5.47 -15.39
CA ALA A 103 -7.06 -5.96 -16.08
C ALA A 103 -8.30 -5.10 -15.80
N ARG A 104 -8.20 -4.14 -14.87
CA ARG A 104 -9.30 -3.25 -14.45
C ARG A 104 -8.75 -1.92 -13.95
N ASP A 105 -9.66 -0.98 -13.74
CA ASP A 105 -9.37 0.32 -13.17
C ASP A 105 -9.58 0.35 -11.65
N HIS A 106 -9.44 1.56 -11.10
CA HIS A 106 -9.48 1.87 -9.69
C HIS A 106 -10.87 1.84 -9.03
N GLU A 107 -11.92 1.62 -9.83
CA GLU A 107 -13.28 1.59 -9.32
C GLU A 107 -13.45 0.41 -8.36
N PRO A 108 -13.93 0.62 -7.13
CA PRO A 108 -14.07 -0.45 -6.15
C PRO A 108 -15.11 -1.47 -6.61
N THR A 109 -14.75 -2.75 -6.57
CA THR A 109 -15.73 -3.82 -6.79
C THR A 109 -16.67 -3.90 -5.60
N PRO A 110 -17.99 -4.11 -5.81
CA PRO A 110 -18.91 -4.35 -4.72
C PRO A 110 -18.39 -5.49 -3.83
N PHE A 111 -18.20 -5.20 -2.56
CA PHE A 111 -17.85 -6.18 -1.55
C PHE A 111 -18.64 -5.88 -0.29
N THR A 112 -19.26 -6.91 0.27
CA THR A 112 -19.94 -6.82 1.56
C THR A 112 -19.05 -7.52 2.57
N TYR A 113 -18.49 -6.77 3.51
CA TYR A 113 -17.94 -7.39 4.72
C TYR A 113 -19.10 -8.09 5.43
N GLY A 114 -18.94 -9.38 5.73
CA GLY A 114 -19.91 -10.11 6.56
C GLY A 114 -20.14 -9.40 7.90
N GLU A 115 -21.24 -9.71 8.57
CA GLU A 115 -21.52 -9.09 9.86
C GLU A 115 -20.43 -9.45 10.88
N LYS A 116 -20.18 -8.57 11.84
CA LYS A 116 -19.17 -8.80 12.88
C LYS A 116 -19.56 -10.04 13.69
N GLY A 117 -18.85 -11.15 13.47
CA GLY A 117 -19.13 -12.44 14.10
C GLY A 117 -19.48 -13.56 13.11
N GLU A 118 -19.75 -13.21 11.85
CA GLU A 118 -19.87 -14.17 10.76
C GLU A 118 -18.47 -14.48 10.23
N GLY A 119 -17.93 -15.64 10.60
CA GLY A 119 -16.77 -16.17 9.90
C GLY A 119 -17.13 -16.39 8.45
N HIS A 120 -16.41 -15.76 7.52
CA HIS A 120 -16.44 -16.16 6.12
C HIS A 120 -15.89 -17.59 6.04
N HIS A 121 -16.77 -18.59 6.10
CA HIS A 121 -16.50 -19.91 5.58
C HIS A 121 -16.49 -19.79 4.06
N GLY A 122 -15.41 -19.21 3.52
CA GLY A 122 -15.22 -19.14 2.08
C GLY A 122 -15.24 -20.57 1.54
N GLU A 123 -16.28 -20.90 0.79
CA GLU A 123 -16.27 -22.09 -0.05
C GLU A 123 -15.01 -22.01 -0.92
N HIS A 124 -14.22 -23.07 -0.81
CA HIS A 124 -13.04 -23.30 -1.60
C HIS A 124 -13.37 -23.05 -3.07
N ILE A 125 -12.59 -22.17 -3.71
CA ILE A 125 -12.47 -22.14 -5.16
C ILE A 125 -11.93 -23.52 -5.56
N VAL A 126 -12.84 -24.40 -5.97
CA VAL A 126 -12.52 -25.67 -6.62
C VAL A 126 -12.26 -25.37 -8.10
N HIS A 127 -10.98 -25.50 -8.45
CA HIS A 127 -10.34 -25.64 -9.77
C HIS A 127 -10.55 -24.55 -10.82
#